data_AF-A0A5C3FZI2-F1
#
_entry.id   AF-A0A5C3FZI2-F1
#
_cell.length_a   1.000
_cell.length_b   1.000
_cell.length_c   1.000
_cell.angle_alpha   90.00
_cell.angle_beta   90.00
_cell.angle_gamma   90.00
#
_symmetry.space_group_name_H-M   'P 1'
#
loop_
_entity.id
_entity.type
_entity.pdbx_description
1 polymer ?
#
loop_
_entity_poly.entity_id
_entity_poly.type
_entity_poly.pdbx_seq_one_letter_code
_entity_poly.pdbx_strand_id
1 'polypeptide(L)'
;MTKKYASSIEAYFSAFRKRVPAVAAPCSTTQIFAPLSYDVTFLTMAPQLTNARRAEYRSQTTQKEILINRAIYDFQTGTVKSIRKAAEAHDVPLATLWRRRKGTPARQNAHSHRQLLTEAQENALMTHIRDMASRGFPVTIRELLDRATAFHRANNIDQGIMITRKWARGFLYRHPTLLGCFSLVLDRSPSNAFWLFQPCSGPF
;
A
#
# COMPACT_ATOMS: atom_id res chain seq x y z
N MET A 1 -2.73 -38.92 -13.17
CA MET A 1 -2.01 -37.76 -13.73
C MET A 1 -1.07 -37.08 -12.71
N THR A 2 -0.26 -37.84 -11.96
CA THR A 2 0.58 -37.27 -10.88
C THR A 2 2.06 -37.67 -10.95
N LYS A 3 2.45 -38.57 -11.87
CA LYS A 3 3.82 -39.09 -11.96
C LYS A 3 4.83 -38.16 -12.67
N LYS A 4 4.38 -37.16 -13.45
CA LYS A 4 5.29 -36.24 -14.17
C LYS A 4 5.87 -35.13 -13.29
N TYR A 5 5.21 -34.75 -12.19
CA TYR A 5 5.68 -33.66 -11.31
C TYR A 5 6.76 -34.10 -10.31
N ALA A 6 6.72 -35.36 -9.84
CA ALA A 6 7.72 -35.88 -8.89
C ALA A 6 9.13 -36.00 -9.52
N SER A 7 9.21 -36.37 -10.80
CA SER A 7 10.48 -36.50 -11.53
C SER A 7 11.21 -35.16 -11.72
N SER A 8 10.45 -34.05 -11.87
CA SER A 8 11.02 -32.71 -12.06
C SER A 8 11.62 -32.14 -10.76
N ILE A 9 11.05 -32.50 -9.61
CA ILE A 9 11.51 -32.03 -8.30
C ILE A 9 12.80 -32.78 -7.89
N GLU A 10 12.88 -34.09 -8.14
CA GLU A 10 14.11 -34.88 -7.90
C GLU A 10 15.29 -34.41 -8.78
N ALA A 11 15.02 -34.02 -10.02
CA ALA A 11 16.04 -33.44 -10.90
C ALA A 11 16.61 -32.12 -10.34
N TYR A 12 15.76 -31.31 -9.69
CA TYR A 12 16.16 -30.05 -9.06
C TYR A 12 17.03 -30.28 -7.81
N PHE A 13 16.66 -31.23 -6.94
CA PHE A 13 17.44 -31.54 -5.73
C PHE A 13 18.78 -32.26 -6.03
N SER A 14 18.83 -33.10 -7.07
CA SER A 14 20.05 -33.76 -7.55
C SER A 14 21.12 -32.78 -8.02
N ALA A 15 20.72 -31.68 -8.67
CA ALA A 15 21.64 -30.64 -9.13
C ALA A 15 22.24 -29.82 -7.97
N PHE A 16 21.52 -29.67 -6.86
CA PHE A 16 21.97 -28.87 -5.72
C PHE A 16 23.05 -29.59 -4.88
N ARG A 17 23.03 -30.93 -4.87
CA ARG A 17 23.96 -31.76 -4.08
C ARG A 17 25.39 -31.81 -4.67
N LYS A 18 25.61 -31.31 -5.88
CA LYS A 18 26.91 -31.36 -6.59
C LYS A 18 27.81 -30.12 -6.40
N ARG A 19 27.47 -29.21 -5.47
CA ARG A 19 28.24 -27.97 -5.24
C ARG A 19 28.89 -27.86 -3.86
N VAL A 20 29.22 -29.00 -3.26
CA VAL A 20 30.03 -29.05 -2.03
C VAL A 20 31.38 -29.69 -2.41
N PRO A 21 32.49 -28.93 -2.46
CA PRO A 21 33.80 -29.53 -2.66
C PRO A 21 34.15 -30.45 -1.49
N ALA A 22 34.80 -31.56 -1.82
CA ALA A 22 35.22 -32.60 -0.90
C ALA A 22 36.18 -32.06 0.17
N VAL A 23 35.84 -32.28 1.44
CA VAL A 23 36.70 -32.05 2.59
C VAL A 23 37.71 -33.20 2.67
N ALA A 24 38.99 -32.90 2.47
CA ALA A 24 40.10 -33.77 2.86
C ALA A 24 40.37 -33.57 4.36
N ALA A 25 40.55 -34.67 5.09
CA ALA A 25 40.74 -34.74 6.54
C ALA A 25 42.25 -34.63 6.94
N PRO A 26 42.66 -34.83 8.22
CA PRO A 26 43.02 -33.77 9.15
C PRO A 26 44.50 -33.78 9.55
N CYS A 27 45.07 -32.64 9.95
CA CYS A 27 46.32 -32.63 10.71
C CYS A 27 46.23 -31.61 11.84
N SER A 28 46.55 -32.09 13.04
CA SER A 28 46.40 -31.43 14.32
C SER A 28 47.13 -30.10 14.38
N THR A 29 46.42 -29.00 14.59
CA THR A 29 46.94 -27.80 15.24
C THR A 29 45.77 -27.08 15.88
N THR A 30 45.83 -26.99 17.20
CA THR A 30 44.94 -26.22 18.06
C THR A 30 44.89 -24.77 17.57
N GLN A 31 43.82 -24.41 16.85
CA GLN A 31 43.48 -23.02 16.56
C GLN A 31 42.15 -22.71 17.23
N ILE A 32 42.22 -21.66 18.05
CA ILE A 32 41.16 -21.02 18.81
C ILE A 32 39.94 -20.83 17.89
N PHE A 33 38.79 -21.40 18.28
CA PHE A 33 37.49 -21.07 17.69
C PHE A 33 37.20 -19.59 17.99
N ALA A 34 37.55 -18.70 17.07
CA ALA A 34 36.85 -17.43 16.95
C ALA A 34 35.40 -17.77 16.55
N PRO A 35 34.37 -17.31 17.29
CA PRO A 35 33.01 -17.52 16.85
C PRO A 35 32.87 -16.84 15.50
N LEU A 36 32.64 -17.63 14.45
CA LEU A 36 32.07 -17.13 13.22
C LEU A 36 30.76 -16.44 13.62
N SER A 37 30.79 -15.12 13.76
CA SER A 37 29.61 -14.30 13.77
C SER A 37 28.89 -14.60 12.47
N TYR A 38 27.91 -15.50 12.53
CA TYR A 38 26.88 -15.58 11.51
C TYR A 38 26.37 -14.16 11.36
N ASP A 39 26.69 -13.54 10.22
CA ASP A 39 26.36 -12.15 9.97
C ASP A 39 24.84 -12.08 9.71
N VAL A 40 24.05 -12.03 10.79
CA VAL A 40 22.57 -11.95 10.75
C VAL A 40 22.10 -10.62 10.14
N THR A 41 23.04 -9.71 9.85
CA THR A 41 22.81 -8.40 9.24
C THR A 41 22.17 -8.47 7.84
N PHE A 42 22.34 -9.57 7.10
CA PHE A 42 21.74 -9.68 5.75
C PHE A 42 20.21 -9.87 5.76
N LEU A 43 19.63 -10.33 6.87
CA LEU A 43 18.16 -10.47 7.01
C LEU A 43 17.48 -9.32 7.77
N THR A 44 18.25 -8.48 8.48
CA THR A 44 17.68 -7.41 9.31
C THR A 44 17.62 -6.04 8.62
N MET A 45 18.20 -5.85 7.44
CA MET A 45 18.15 -4.57 6.68
C MET A 45 17.08 -4.51 5.56
N ALA A 46 16.35 -5.61 5.31
CA ALA A 46 15.44 -5.73 4.16
C ALA A 46 14.11 -4.93 4.17
N PRO A 47 13.53 -4.42 5.29
CA PRO A 47 12.19 -3.83 5.22
C PRO A 47 12.17 -2.44 4.56
N GLN A 48 13.20 -1.62 4.74
CA GLN A 48 13.19 -0.21 4.33
C GLN A 48 13.18 -0.02 2.81
N LEU A 49 14.00 -0.81 2.08
CA LEU A 49 14.05 -0.78 0.62
C LEU A 49 12.72 -1.21 -0.03
N THR A 50 12.00 -2.16 0.58
CA THR A 50 10.71 -2.62 0.05
C THR A 50 9.59 -1.59 0.19
N ASN A 51 9.63 -0.76 1.24
CA ASN A 51 8.62 0.28 1.47
C ASN A 51 8.85 1.49 0.56
N ALA A 52 10.10 1.91 0.41
CA ALA A 52 10.49 2.95 -0.54
C ALA A 52 10.09 2.57 -1.98
N ARG A 53 10.42 1.35 -2.41
CA ARG A 53 10.03 0.83 -3.73
C ARG A 53 8.52 0.76 -3.94
N ARG A 54 7.75 0.40 -2.90
CA ARG A 54 6.27 0.45 -2.95
C ARG A 54 5.76 1.89 -3.08
N ALA A 55 6.38 2.85 -2.40
CA ALA A 55 6.02 4.26 -2.49
C ALA A 55 6.33 4.81 -3.89
N GLU A 56 7.51 4.54 -4.44
CA GLU A 56 7.88 4.91 -5.82
C GLU A 56 6.89 4.34 -6.84
N TYR A 57 6.56 3.04 -6.75
CA TYR A 57 5.60 2.43 -7.65
C TYR A 57 4.21 3.09 -7.55
N ARG A 58 3.78 3.48 -6.34
CA ARG A 58 2.52 4.21 -6.15
C ARG A 58 2.58 5.59 -6.80
N SER A 59 3.66 6.34 -6.59
CA SER A 59 3.87 7.65 -7.21
C SER A 59 3.87 7.55 -8.74
N GLN A 60 4.57 6.58 -9.30
CA GLN A 60 4.57 6.31 -10.76
C GLN A 60 3.17 5.95 -11.27
N THR A 61 2.42 5.14 -10.53
CA THR A 61 1.05 4.78 -10.89
C THR A 61 0.13 6.00 -10.86
N THR A 62 0.23 6.83 -9.82
CA THR A 62 -0.53 8.08 -9.70
C THR A 62 -0.18 9.05 -10.84
N GLN A 63 1.10 9.18 -11.18
CA GLN A 63 1.55 10.01 -12.29
C GLN A 63 0.96 9.54 -13.63
N LYS A 64 0.94 8.23 -13.87
CA LYS A 64 0.29 7.66 -15.07
C LYS A 64 -1.20 7.97 -15.12
N GLU A 65 -1.91 7.85 -14.00
CA GLU A 65 -3.34 8.21 -13.92
C GLU A 65 -3.58 9.71 -14.19
N ILE A 66 -2.70 10.59 -13.73
CA ILE A 66 -2.75 12.04 -14.03
C ILE A 66 -2.63 12.29 -15.53
N LEU A 67 -1.67 11.65 -16.21
CA LEU A 67 -1.49 11.77 -17.67
C LEU A 67 -2.72 11.28 -18.44
N ILE A 68 -3.29 10.15 -18.03
CA ILE A 68 -4.51 9.62 -18.64
C ILE A 68 -5.66 10.62 -18.49
N ASN A 69 -5.85 11.19 -17.30
CA ASN A 69 -6.94 12.15 -17.05
C ASN A 69 -6.74 13.45 -17.85
N ARG A 70 -5.50 13.94 -17.98
CA ARG A 70 -5.18 15.08 -18.85
C ARG A 70 -5.49 14.81 -20.32
N ALA A 71 -5.12 13.62 -20.82
CA ALA A 71 -5.45 13.23 -22.20
C ALA A 71 -6.96 13.15 -22.45
N ILE A 72 -7.75 12.68 -21.47
CA ILE A 72 -9.22 12.70 -21.55
C ILE A 72 -9.73 14.14 -21.56
N TYR A 73 -9.21 14.99 -20.68
CA TYR A 73 -9.60 16.40 -20.59
C TYR A 73 -9.34 17.13 -21.91
N ASP A 74 -8.14 17.02 -22.49
CA ASP A 74 -7.79 17.67 -23.76
C ASP A 74 -8.62 17.20 -24.96
N PHE A 75 -9.05 15.94 -24.92
CA PHE A 75 -10.00 15.40 -25.89
C PHE A 75 -11.41 15.96 -25.69
N GLN A 76 -11.85 16.10 -24.44
CA GLN A 76 -13.18 16.63 -24.09
C GLN A 76 -13.30 18.14 -24.34
N THR A 77 -12.25 18.91 -24.08
CA THR A 77 -12.21 20.36 -24.34
C THR A 77 -12.02 20.70 -25.82
N GLY A 78 -11.69 19.71 -26.66
CA GLY A 78 -11.50 19.90 -28.09
C GLY A 78 -10.12 20.41 -28.50
N THR A 79 -9.17 20.52 -27.56
CA THR A 79 -7.75 20.80 -27.87
C THR A 79 -7.20 19.77 -28.87
N VAL A 80 -7.61 18.51 -28.71
CA VAL A 80 -7.23 17.42 -29.60
C VAL A 80 -8.46 16.76 -30.21
N LYS A 81 -8.55 16.77 -31.54
CA LYS A 81 -9.72 16.26 -32.29
C LYS A 81 -9.88 14.73 -32.26
N SER A 82 -8.86 13.98 -31.85
CA SER A 82 -8.85 12.51 -31.91
C SER A 82 -8.23 11.90 -30.66
N ILE A 83 -8.84 10.81 -30.18
CA ILE A 83 -8.34 10.05 -29.03
C ILE A 83 -6.95 9.48 -29.28
N ARG A 84 -6.62 9.10 -30.52
CA ARG A 84 -5.27 8.63 -30.88
C ARG A 84 -4.23 9.72 -30.71
N LYS A 85 -4.53 10.92 -31.21
CA LYS A 85 -3.66 12.08 -31.05
C LYS A 85 -3.52 12.49 -29.58
N ALA A 86 -4.57 12.35 -28.77
CA ALA A 86 -4.50 12.64 -27.34
C ALA A 86 -3.63 11.61 -26.60
N ALA A 87 -3.72 10.33 -26.99
CA ALA A 87 -2.85 9.27 -26.49
C ALA A 87 -1.37 9.52 -26.83
N GLU A 88 -1.08 9.91 -28.07
CA GLU A 88 0.27 10.26 -28.52
C GLU A 88 0.82 11.51 -27.81
N ALA A 89 0.00 12.56 -27.65
CA ALA A 89 0.41 13.81 -27.02
C ALA A 89 0.82 13.66 -25.54
N HIS A 90 0.22 12.70 -24.83
CA HIS A 90 0.46 12.45 -23.40
C HIS A 90 1.25 11.16 -23.12
N ASP A 91 1.77 10.50 -24.16
CA ASP A 91 2.50 9.22 -24.07
C ASP A 91 1.72 8.13 -23.30
N VAL A 92 0.42 7.99 -23.60
CA VAL A 92 -0.47 7.01 -22.98
C VAL A 92 -0.89 5.97 -24.01
N PRO A 93 -0.84 4.66 -23.72
CA PRO A 93 -1.36 3.63 -24.63
C PRO A 93 -2.84 3.85 -24.95
N LEU A 94 -3.18 3.83 -26.25
CA LEU A 94 -4.54 4.07 -26.75
C LEU A 94 -5.61 3.20 -26.06
N ALA A 95 -5.35 1.90 -25.90
CA ALA A 95 -6.29 0.96 -25.28
C ALA A 95 -6.56 1.31 -23.80
N THR A 96 -5.57 1.86 -23.10
CA THR A 96 -5.72 2.32 -21.71
C THR A 96 -6.56 3.59 -21.65
N LEU A 97 -6.28 4.57 -22.52
CA LEU A 97 -7.05 5.81 -22.61
C LEU A 97 -8.52 5.53 -22.96
N TRP A 98 -8.76 4.64 -23.93
CA TRP A 98 -10.10 4.26 -24.36
C TRP A 98 -10.91 3.58 -23.25
N ARG A 99 -10.33 2.60 -22.53
CA ARG A 99 -10.98 1.97 -21.36
C ARG A 99 -11.29 2.98 -20.27
N ARG A 100 -10.39 3.93 -20.04
CA ARG A 100 -10.57 4.97 -19.04
C ARG A 100 -11.73 5.89 -19.39
N ARG A 101 -11.78 6.36 -20.64
CA ARG A 101 -12.90 7.15 -21.18
C ARG A 101 -14.23 6.40 -21.08
N LYS A 102 -14.23 5.08 -21.26
CA LYS A 102 -15.44 4.23 -21.09
C LYS A 102 -15.92 4.12 -19.63
N GLY A 103 -15.15 4.62 -18.66
CA GLY A 103 -15.52 4.61 -17.24
C GLY A 103 -14.85 3.51 -16.41
N THR A 104 -13.78 2.88 -16.91
CA THR A 104 -13.02 1.91 -16.10
C THR A 104 -12.30 2.65 -14.97
N PRO A 105 -12.50 2.31 -13.68
CA PRO A 105 -11.85 3.00 -12.58
C PRO A 105 -10.34 2.73 -12.54
N ALA A 106 -9.61 3.64 -11.89
CA ALA A 106 -8.21 3.41 -11.51
C ALA A 106 -8.04 2.16 -10.67
N ARG A 107 -6.88 1.51 -10.80
CA ARG A 107 -6.55 0.33 -9.99
C ARG A 107 -6.67 0.62 -8.50
N GLN A 108 -6.31 1.83 -8.08
CA GLN A 108 -6.44 2.30 -6.71
C GLN A 108 -7.92 2.41 -6.26
N ASN A 109 -8.83 2.68 -7.20
CA ASN A 109 -10.26 2.89 -6.96
C ASN A 109 -11.10 1.66 -7.30
N ALA A 110 -10.53 0.58 -7.83
CA ALA A 110 -11.28 -0.60 -8.31
C ALA A 110 -12.14 -1.25 -7.21
N HIS A 111 -11.76 -1.07 -5.95
CA HIS A 111 -12.46 -1.63 -4.79
C HIS A 111 -13.31 -0.60 -4.02
N SER A 112 -13.53 0.61 -4.55
CA SER A 112 -14.38 1.62 -3.89
C SER A 112 -15.80 1.10 -3.65
N HIS A 113 -16.40 0.43 -4.64
CA HIS A 113 -17.75 -0.14 -4.55
C HIS A 113 -17.91 -1.25 -3.48
N ARG A 114 -16.81 -1.82 -2.98
CA ARG A 114 -16.83 -2.86 -1.93
C ARG A 114 -16.56 -2.31 -0.54
N GLN A 115 -16.43 -0.99 -0.40
CA GLN A 115 -16.18 -0.37 0.90
C GLN A 115 -17.42 -0.44 1.78
N LEU A 116 -17.21 -0.48 3.10
CA LEU A 116 -18.27 -0.59 4.11
C LEU A 116 -19.10 0.69 4.25
N LEU A 117 -18.51 1.83 3.87
CA LEU A 117 -19.11 3.15 3.91
C LEU A 117 -19.17 3.70 2.48
N THR A 118 -20.19 4.52 2.21
CA THR A 118 -20.30 5.24 0.95
C THR A 118 -19.34 6.42 0.91
N GLU A 119 -18.98 6.90 -0.29
CA GLU A 119 -18.08 8.07 -0.44
C GLU A 119 -18.63 9.31 0.29
N ALA A 120 -19.95 9.51 0.29
CA ALA A 120 -20.60 10.60 1.03
C ALA A 120 -20.38 10.50 2.55
N GLN A 121 -20.40 9.28 3.10
CA GLN A 121 -20.16 9.06 4.52
C GLN A 121 -18.68 9.15 4.89
N GLU A 122 -17.79 8.65 4.03
CA GLU A 122 -16.36 8.86 4.21
C GLU A 122 -16.05 10.37 4.20
N ASN A 123 -16.66 11.14 3.29
CA ASN A 123 -16.54 12.60 3.26
C ASN A 123 -17.06 13.26 4.55
N ALA A 124 -18.20 12.83 5.07
CA ALA A 124 -18.73 13.34 6.34
C ALA A 124 -17.77 13.06 7.51
N LEU A 125 -17.15 11.87 7.56
CA LEU A 125 -16.11 11.55 8.54
C LEU A 125 -14.89 12.45 8.38
N MET A 126 -14.44 12.69 7.14
CA MET A 126 -13.29 13.57 6.88
C MET A 126 -13.54 15.00 7.35
N THR A 127 -14.70 15.57 7.01
CA THR A 127 -15.10 16.91 7.46
C THR A 127 -15.12 16.96 8.98
N HIS A 128 -15.74 15.97 9.62
CA HIS A 128 -15.78 15.89 11.07
C HIS A 128 -14.38 15.87 11.72
N ILE A 129 -13.45 15.06 11.20
CA ILE A 129 -12.08 15.00 11.70
C ILE A 129 -11.38 16.35 11.56
N ARG A 130 -11.54 17.02 10.42
CA ARG A 130 -10.96 18.34 10.18
C ARG A 130 -11.53 19.40 11.11
N ASP A 131 -12.84 19.41 11.32
CA ASP A 131 -13.50 20.35 12.22
C ASP A 131 -13.07 20.14 13.67
N MET A 132 -12.87 18.90 14.08
CA MET A 132 -12.37 18.58 15.41
C MET A 132 -10.93 19.02 15.58
N ALA A 133 -10.07 18.74 14.60
CA ALA A 133 -8.68 19.19 14.60
C ALA A 133 -8.55 20.73 14.58
N SER A 134 -9.38 21.44 13.81
CA SER A 134 -9.36 22.92 13.78
C SER A 134 -9.79 23.54 15.10
N ARG A 135 -10.64 22.86 15.88
CA ARG A 135 -11.02 23.25 17.24
C ARG A 135 -9.98 22.87 18.30
N GLY A 136 -8.85 22.28 17.91
CA GLY A 136 -7.80 21.85 18.84
C GLY A 136 -8.07 20.51 19.54
N PHE A 137 -9.12 19.79 19.14
CA PHE A 137 -9.49 18.50 19.73
C PHE A 137 -9.33 17.39 18.68
N PRO A 138 -8.13 16.81 18.51
CA PRO A 138 -7.93 15.77 17.51
C PRO A 138 -8.75 14.51 17.80
N VAL A 139 -9.35 13.92 16.76
CA VAL A 139 -10.20 12.72 16.88
C VAL A 139 -9.34 11.50 17.23
N THR A 140 -9.85 10.64 18.13
CA THR A 140 -9.21 9.36 18.48
C THR A 140 -9.65 8.25 17.53
N ILE A 141 -8.85 7.17 17.41
CA ILE A 141 -9.25 6.01 16.58
C ILE A 141 -10.55 5.39 17.07
N ARG A 142 -10.79 5.37 18.40
CA ARG A 142 -12.03 4.86 18.97
C ARG A 142 -13.24 5.66 18.50
N GLU A 143 -13.18 6.99 18.60
CA GLU A 143 -14.27 7.86 18.13
C GLU A 143 -14.51 7.72 16.62
N LEU A 144 -13.44 7.60 15.83
CA LEU A 144 -13.57 7.31 14.39
C LEU A 144 -14.33 6.01 14.14
N LEU A 145 -13.99 4.94 14.86
CA LEU A 145 -14.66 3.64 14.74
C LEU A 145 -16.12 3.72 15.18
N ASP A 146 -16.43 4.44 16.26
CA ASP A 146 -17.80 4.60 16.76
C ASP A 146 -18.67 5.31 15.73
N ARG A 147 -18.17 6.41 15.14
CA ARG A 147 -18.87 7.15 14.07
C ARG A 147 -19.02 6.34 12.79
N ALA A 148 -17.97 5.63 12.38
CA ALA A 148 -18.03 4.75 11.21
C ALA A 148 -19.06 3.63 11.43
N THR A 149 -19.12 3.08 12.65
CA THR A 149 -20.09 2.03 13.02
C THR A 149 -21.50 2.57 12.98
N ALA A 150 -21.74 3.82 13.42
CA ALA A 150 -23.03 4.48 13.29
C ALA A 150 -23.46 4.62 11.82
N PHE A 151 -22.57 5.05 10.92
CA PHE A 151 -22.87 5.08 9.48
C PHE A 151 -23.15 3.70 8.90
N HIS A 152 -22.38 2.69 9.30
CA HIS A 152 -22.57 1.33 8.81
C HIS A 152 -23.92 0.74 9.25
N ARG A 153 -24.31 0.96 10.50
CA ARG A 153 -25.64 0.61 11.01
C ARG A 153 -26.77 1.34 10.28
N ALA A 154 -26.52 2.56 9.81
CA ALA A 154 -27.50 3.31 9.03
C ALA A 154 -27.62 2.80 7.57
N ASN A 155 -26.56 2.21 7.01
CA ASN A 155 -26.58 1.67 5.64
C ASN A 155 -27.19 0.27 5.52
N ASN A 156 -26.95 -0.60 6.51
CA ASN A 156 -27.26 -2.04 6.43
C ASN A 156 -27.97 -2.57 7.67
N ILE A 157 -28.89 -3.51 7.43
CA ILE A 157 -29.62 -4.30 8.44
C ILE A 157 -28.73 -5.41 9.04
N ASP A 158 -27.64 -5.79 8.37
CA ASP A 158 -26.72 -6.83 8.81
C ASP A 158 -25.80 -6.34 9.95
N GLN A 159 -26.31 -6.46 11.17
CA GLN A 159 -25.68 -6.05 12.43
C GLN A 159 -24.38 -6.81 12.79
N GLY A 160 -23.96 -7.78 11.96
CA GLY A 160 -22.86 -8.70 12.26
C GLY A 160 -21.45 -8.22 11.89
N ILE A 161 -21.31 -7.24 11.00
CA ILE A 161 -19.98 -6.77 10.54
C ILE A 161 -19.48 -5.65 11.46
N MET A 162 -18.48 -5.97 12.28
CA MET A 162 -17.83 -5.01 13.17
C MET A 162 -16.73 -4.25 12.42
N ILE A 163 -16.76 -2.92 12.47
CA ILE A 163 -15.68 -2.09 11.93
C ILE A 163 -14.48 -2.20 12.86
N THR A 164 -13.41 -2.79 12.35
CA THR A 164 -12.18 -3.03 13.13
C THR A 164 -11.16 -1.92 12.96
N ARG A 165 -10.15 -1.88 13.85
CA ARG A 165 -8.97 -1.00 13.72
C ARG A 165 -8.25 -1.14 12.37
N LYS A 166 -8.37 -2.29 11.69
CA LYS A 166 -7.81 -2.49 10.34
C LYS A 166 -8.53 -1.62 9.30
N TRP A 167 -9.83 -1.44 9.42
CA TRP A 167 -10.58 -0.52 8.58
C TRP A 167 -10.12 0.92 8.80
N ALA A 168 -9.98 1.36 10.05
CA ALA A 168 -9.47 2.71 10.37
C ALA A 168 -8.08 2.96 9.77
N ARG A 169 -7.16 2.00 9.85
CA ARG A 169 -5.85 2.10 9.18
C ARG A 169 -5.99 2.22 7.65
N GLY A 170 -6.90 1.46 7.04
CA GLY A 170 -7.18 1.55 5.61
C GLY A 170 -7.77 2.89 5.20
N PHE A 171 -8.68 3.45 6.01
CA PHE A 171 -9.25 4.79 5.84
C PHE A 171 -8.17 5.87 5.89
N LEU A 172 -7.31 5.85 6.91
CA LEU A 172 -6.18 6.80 7.03
C LEU A 172 -5.18 6.65 5.87
N TYR A 173 -4.97 5.43 5.40
CA TYR A 173 -4.11 5.16 4.26
C TYR A 173 -4.68 5.75 2.95
N ARG A 174 -6.01 5.81 2.79
CA ARG A 174 -6.67 6.47 1.65
C ARG A 174 -6.61 8.00 1.76
N HIS A 175 -6.57 8.54 2.98
CA HIS A 175 -6.62 9.97 3.24
C HIS A 175 -5.40 10.45 4.04
N PRO A 176 -4.21 10.51 3.40
CA PRO A 176 -2.97 10.90 4.08
C PRO A 176 -3.01 12.33 4.65
N THR A 177 -3.85 13.21 4.10
CA THR A 177 -4.06 14.58 4.60
C THR A 177 -4.62 14.62 6.01
N LEU A 178 -5.28 13.55 6.47
CA LEU A 178 -5.85 13.49 7.81
C LEU A 178 -4.82 13.09 8.86
N LEU A 179 -3.64 12.57 8.48
CA LEU A 179 -2.67 12.04 9.43
C LEU A 179 -2.21 13.10 10.46
N GLY A 180 -2.12 14.37 10.06
CA GLY A 180 -1.81 15.49 10.96
C GLY A 180 -2.97 15.94 11.86
N CYS A 181 -4.20 15.52 11.55
CA CYS A 181 -5.41 15.84 12.31
C CYS A 181 -5.74 14.79 13.39
N PHE A 182 -5.02 13.67 13.42
CA PHE A 182 -5.22 12.59 14.39
C PHE A 182 -4.30 12.73 15.59
N SER A 183 -4.85 12.42 16.76
CA SER A 183 -4.06 12.23 17.98
C SER A 183 -3.34 10.88 17.84
N LEU A 184 -2.12 10.88 17.30
CA LEU A 184 -1.27 9.68 17.30
C LEU A 184 -0.78 9.33 18.73
N VAL A 185 -0.84 10.28 19.65
CA VAL A 185 -0.24 10.18 20.99
C VAL A 185 -1.09 9.36 21.97
N LEU A 186 -2.42 9.33 21.82
CA LEU A 186 -3.33 8.68 22.81
C LEU A 186 -3.62 7.19 22.57
N ASP A 187 -3.12 6.57 21.50
CA ASP A 187 -3.39 5.15 21.18
C ASP A 187 -2.13 4.26 21.35
N ARG A 188 -1.22 4.65 22.27
CA ARG A 188 -0.09 3.83 22.72
C ARG A 188 -0.59 2.63 23.53
N SER A 189 -1.11 1.60 22.84
CA SER A 189 -0.88 0.22 23.27
C SER A 189 0.43 -0.27 22.62
N PRO A 190 1.38 -0.86 23.37
CA PRO A 190 2.81 -0.92 22.98
C PRO A 190 3.18 -1.94 21.89
N SER A 191 2.25 -2.37 21.03
CA SER A 191 2.50 -3.44 20.06
C SER A 191 2.65 -2.97 18.60
N ASN A 192 2.72 -1.66 18.33
CA ASN A 192 2.94 -1.14 16.97
C ASN A 192 3.75 0.17 16.95
N ALA A 193 4.92 0.17 17.56
CA ALA A 193 5.91 1.22 17.35
C ALA A 193 6.81 0.86 16.14
N PHE A 194 6.30 1.01 14.92
CA PHE A 194 7.19 1.02 13.74
C PHE A 194 6.54 1.66 12.50
N TRP A 195 6.13 2.92 12.57
CA TRP A 195 6.12 3.81 11.39
C TRP A 195 6.47 5.22 11.83
N LEU A 196 7.57 5.70 11.27
CA LEU A 196 8.27 6.93 11.58
C LEU A 196 7.49 8.17 11.19
N PHE A 197 7.49 9.12 12.11
CA PHE A 197 7.43 10.56 11.86
C PHE A 197 8.54 10.94 10.87
N GLN A 198 8.21 11.57 9.75
CA GLN A 198 9.02 12.69 9.26
C GLN A 198 8.32 13.96 9.72
N PRO A 199 8.99 14.87 10.45
CA PRO A 199 8.42 16.16 10.78
C PRO A 199 8.22 16.95 9.49
N CYS A 200 6.99 17.45 9.26
CA CYS A 200 6.73 18.47 8.26
C CYS A 200 7.54 19.72 8.63
N SER A 201 8.71 19.87 8.01
CA SER A 201 9.40 21.16 7.93
C SER A 201 8.93 21.80 6.62
N GLY A 202 7.96 22.71 6.71
CA GLY A 202 7.52 23.55 5.61
C GLY A 202 7.21 24.95 6.16
N PRO A 203 7.67 26.02 5.51
CA PRO A 203 7.55 27.37 6.05
C PRO A 203 6.13 27.90 5.78
N PHE A 204 5.52 28.51 6.80
CA PHE A 204 4.85 29.81 6.78
C PHE A 204 4.30 30.09 8.18
#